data_AF-A0A328THY4-F1
#
_entry.id   AF-A0A328THY4-F1
#
_cell.length_a   1.000
_cell.length_b   1.000
_cell.length_c   1.000
_cell.angle_alpha   90.00
_cell.angle_beta   90.00
_cell.angle_gamma   90.00
#
_symmetry.space_group_name_H-M   'P 1'
#
loop_
_entity.id
_entity.type
_entity.pdbx_description
1 polymer ?
#
loop_
_entity_poly.entity_id
_entity_poly.type
_entity_poly.pdbx_seq_one_letter_code
_entity_poly.pdbx_strand_id
1 'polypeptide(L)' 'MNGIYLSRTNLDAAFDDNGQQVKPLMARLTGNVAGVEKLFDRCGWKAVSYSDTSPMLFKLLTAGISGFDNNHTGGDSSG' A
#
# COMPACT_ATOMS: atom_id res chain seq x y z
N MET A 1 -4.86 9.45 17.35
CA MET A 1 -5.08 10.35 16.20
C MET A 1 -5.17 9.50 14.94
N ASN A 2 -6.10 9.79 14.02
CA ASN A 2 -6.16 9.14 12.72
C ASN A 2 -5.28 9.91 11.73
N GLY A 3 -4.42 9.22 10.99
CA GLY A 3 -3.49 9.89 10.09
C GLY A 3 -2.97 8.98 8.99
N ILE A 4 -2.81 9.56 7.81
CA ILE A 4 -2.21 8.95 6.62
C ILE A 4 -0.92 9.73 6.36
N TYR A 5 0.22 9.05 6.47
CA TYR A 5 1.53 9.68 6.26
C TYR A 5 2.19 9.09 5.02
N LEU A 6 2.71 9.97 4.18
CA LEU A 6 3.38 9.65 2.93
C LEU A 6 4.70 10.43 2.85
N SER A 7 5.74 9.77 2.36
CA SER A 7 6.95 10.50 1.93
C SER A 7 6.69 11.12 0.56
N ARG A 8 7.09 12.39 0.39
CA ARG A 8 7.01 13.08 -0.90
C ARG A 8 7.78 12.35 -1.99
N THR A 9 9.00 11.91 -1.72
CA THR A 9 9.82 11.16 -2.68
C THR A 9 9.15 9.86 -3.13
N ASN A 10 8.44 9.19 -2.22
CA ASN A 10 7.69 7.99 -2.56
C ASN A 10 6.43 8.31 -3.39
N LEU A 11 5.75 9.42 -3.07
CA LEU A 11 4.62 9.91 -3.86
C LEU A 11 5.06 10.25 -5.29
N ASP A 12 6.11 11.06 -5.43
CA ASP A 12 6.62 11.51 -6.73
C ASP A 12 7.06 10.34 -7.61
N ALA A 13 7.60 9.27 -7.01
CA ALA A 13 8.03 8.12 -7.76
C ALA A 13 6.90 7.12 -8.06
N ALA A 14 5.82 7.12 -7.27
CA ALA A 14 4.73 6.14 -7.41
C ALA A 14 3.85 6.38 -8.65
N PHE A 15 3.90 7.57 -9.23
CA PHE A 15 3.11 7.97 -10.37
C PHE A 15 4.00 8.49 -11.50
N ASP A 16 3.57 8.29 -12.74
CA ASP A 16 4.18 8.91 -13.90
C ASP A 16 3.66 10.34 -14.14
N ASP A 17 4.18 10.99 -15.17
CA ASP A 17 3.81 12.37 -15.55
C ASP A 17 2.33 12.50 -15.97
N ASN A 18 1.65 11.39 -16.29
CA ASN A 18 0.22 11.37 -16.61
C ASN A 18 -0.64 11.16 -15.37
N GLY A 19 -0.04 11.04 -14.18
CA GLY A 19 -0.74 10.73 -12.94
C GLY A 19 -1.18 9.27 -12.84
N GLN A 20 -0.65 8.39 -13.70
CA GLN A 20 -0.93 6.97 -13.66
C GLN A 20 0.02 6.33 -12.66
N GLN A 21 -0.53 5.52 -11.74
CA GLN A 21 0.31 4.87 -10.75
C GLN A 21 1.13 3.78 -11.46
N VAL A 22 2.45 3.77 -11.22
CA VAL A 22 3.41 2.82 -11.85
C VAL A 22 4.07 1.87 -10.84
N LYS A 23 4.01 2.20 -9.54
CA LYS A 23 4.45 1.33 -8.44
C LYS A 23 3.62 1.53 -7.17
N PRO A 24 3.67 0.59 -6.21
CA PRO A 24 2.90 0.71 -4.97
C PRO A 24 3.25 1.98 -4.20
N LEU A 25 2.24 2.71 -3.71
CA LEU A 25 2.45 3.87 -2.88
C LEU A 25 2.57 3.44 -1.42
N MET A 26 3.78 3.50 -0.87
CA MET A 26 4.01 3.24 0.56
C MET A 26 3.37 4.31 1.47
N ALA A 27 2.56 3.87 2.43
CA ALA A 27 1.89 4.74 3.38
C ALA A 27 2.00 4.21 4.80
N ARG A 28 2.08 5.14 5.77
CA ARG A 28 1.87 4.80 7.17
C ARG A 28 0.47 5.21 7.59
N LEU A 29 -0.34 4.24 8.03
CA LEU A 29 -1.70 4.45 8.51
C LEU A 29 -1.71 4.33 10.04
N THR A 30 -2.39 5.25 10.71
CA THR A 30 -2.46 5.28 12.18
C THR A 30 -3.89 5.54 12.65
N GLY A 31 -4.20 5.09 13.88
CA GLY A 31 -5.54 5.22 14.46
C GLY A 31 -6.48 4.13 13.94
N ASN A 32 -7.65 4.52 13.44
CA ASN A 32 -8.64 3.58 12.88
C ASN A 32 -8.25 3.10 11.47
N VAL A 33 -7.29 2.17 11.41
CA VAL A 33 -6.79 1.58 10.14
C VAL A 33 -7.92 0.93 9.36
N ALA A 34 -8.76 0.10 10.00
CA ALA A 34 -9.88 -0.58 9.34
C ALA A 34 -10.88 0.40 8.70
N GLY A 35 -11.13 1.56 9.33
CA GLY A 35 -11.95 2.62 8.76
C GLY A 35 -11.32 3.29 7.54
N VAL A 36 -10.00 3.46 7.56
CA VAL A 36 -9.22 4.02 6.46
C VAL A 36 -9.13 3.04 5.28
N GLU A 37 -8.95 1.74 5.53
CA GLU A 37 -8.99 0.70 4.50
C GLU A 37 -10.33 0.68 3.77
N LYS A 38 -11.45 0.73 4.52
CA LYS A 38 -12.80 0.86 3.93
C LYS A 38 -12.95 2.13 3.11
N LEU A 39 -12.30 3.23 3.49
CA LEU A 39 -12.32 4.47 2.71
C LEU A 39 -11.56 4.28 1.40
N PHE A 40 -10.37 3.68 1.43
CA PHE A 40 -9.59 3.39 0.23
C PHE A 40 -10.37 2.50 -0.74
N ASP A 41 -10.99 1.41 -0.26
CA ASP A 41 -11.76 0.50 -1.11
C ASP A 41 -12.89 1.25 -1.85
N ARG A 42 -13.55 2.22 -1.20
CA ARG A 42 -14.59 3.07 -1.84
C ARG A 42 -14.02 4.07 -2.85
N CYS A 43 -12.77 4.46 -2.70
CA CYS A 43 -12.07 5.38 -3.59
C CYS A 43 -11.33 4.66 -4.73
N GLY A 44 -11.51 3.35 -4.89
CA GLY A 44 -10.82 2.56 -5.93
C GLY A 44 -9.36 2.24 -5.60
N TRP A 45 -8.99 2.35 -4.33
CA TRP A 45 -7.67 2.04 -3.81
C TRP A 45 -7.72 0.78 -2.95
N LYS A 46 -6.71 -0.08 -3.07
CA LYS A 46 -6.49 -1.21 -2.18
C LYS A 46 -5.33 -0.91 -1.24
N ALA A 47 -5.58 -1.02 0.06
CA ALA A 47 -4.52 -1.03 1.05
C ALA A 47 -4.12 -2.49 1.35
N VAL A 48 -2.82 -2.75 1.32
CA VAL A 48 -2.26 -4.07 1.64
C VAL A 48 -1.13 -3.89 2.64
N SER A 49 -1.15 -4.65 3.73
CA SER A 49 -0.09 -4.63 4.74
C SER A 49 1.28 -4.89 4.10
N TYR A 50 2.27 -4.08 4.46
CA TYR A 50 3.63 -4.24 3.92
C TYR A 50 4.34 -5.46 4.51
N SER A 51 4.23 -5.65 5.82
CA SER A 51 4.74 -6.80 6.54
C SER A 51 3.99 -6.99 7.86
N ASP A 52 3.97 -8.23 8.36
CA ASP A 52 3.36 -8.56 9.66
C ASP A 52 4.10 -7.90 10.84
N THR A 53 5.36 -7.54 10.62
CA THR A 53 6.21 -6.84 11.60
C THR A 53 6.02 -5.33 11.62
N SER A 54 5.29 -4.77 10.64
CA SER A 54 5.03 -3.33 10.52
C SER A 54 3.54 -3.07 10.30
N PRO A 55 2.70 -3.23 11.35
CA PRO A 55 1.24 -3.19 11.23
C PRO A 55 0.66 -1.83 10.81
N MET A 56 1.50 -0.79 10.80
CA MET A 56 1.12 0.56 10.36
C MET A 56 1.59 0.86 8.93
N LEU A 57 2.38 0.01 8.29
CA LEU A 57 2.91 0.24 6.94
C LEU A 57 2.10 -0.54 5.90
N PHE A 58 1.67 0.18 4.88
CA PHE A 58 0.80 -0.33 3.83
C PHE A 58 1.33 0.04 2.44
N LYS A 59 1.07 -0.83 1.49
CA LYS A 59 1.12 -0.58 0.05
C LYS A 59 -0.27 -0.15 -0.39
N LEU A 60 -0.39 1.04 -0.98
CA LEU A 60 -1.62 1.51 -1.61
C LEU A 60 -1.53 1.25 -3.11
N LEU A 61 -2.54 0.56 -3.66
CA LEU A 61 -2.61 0.14 -5.06
C LEU A 61 -3.91 0.65 -5.68
N THR A 62 -3.84 1.20 -6.89
CA THR A 62 -5.03 1.46 -7.71
C THR A 62 -5.41 0.21 -8.50
N ALA A 63 -6.65 0.16 -9.00
CA ALA A 63 -7.12 -0.93 -9.84
C ALA A 63 -6.22 -1.22 -11.07
N GLY A 64 -5.47 -0.21 -11.56
CA GLY A 64 -4.56 -0.35 -12.70
C GLY A 64 -3.28 -1.16 -12.41
N ILE A 65 -2.98 -1.47 -11.14
CA ILE A 65 -1.75 -2.17 -10.76
C ILE A 65 -1.97 -3.41 -9.90
N SER A 66 -3.13 -4.05 -10.06
CA SER A 66 -3.51 -5.27 -9.34
C SER A 66 -2.54 -6.45 -9.53
N GLY A 67 -1.54 -6.36 -10.41
CA GLY A 67 -0.52 -7.39 -10.65
C GLY A 67 0.77 -7.29 -9.81
N PHE A 68 0.89 -6.34 -8.88
CA PHE A 68 1.93 -6.41 -7.84
C PHE A 68 1.51 -7.39 -6.74
N ASP A 69 1.39 -8.65 -7.11
CA ASP A 69 1.14 -9.74 -6.17
C ASP A 69 2.27 -9.79 -5.14
N ASN A 70 1.87 -9.80 -3.88
CA ASN A 70 2.77 -9.83 -2.74
C ASN A 70 3.37 -11.23 -2.63
N ASN A 71 4.44 -11.48 -3.36
CA ASN A 71 5.25 -12.66 -3.14
C ASN A 71 6.02 -12.46 -1.82
N HIS A 72 5.39 -12.86 -0.72
CA HIS A 72 6.09 -13.26 0.49
C HIS A 72 6.79 -14.58 0.16
N THR A 73 7.97 -14.52 -0.49
CA THR A 73 8.87 -15.69 -0.56
C THR A 73 9.53 -15.85 0.81
N GLY A 74 8.71 -16.25 1.78
CA GLY A 74 9.09 -16.81 3.07
C GLY A 74 8.39 -18.15 3.13
N GLY A 75 9.03 -19.15 2.55
CA GLY A 75 8.54 -20.52 2.38
C GLY A 75 9.74 -21.40 2.04
N ASP A 76 10.63 -21.51 3.02
CA ASP A 76 11.51 -22.64 3.27
C ASP A 76 11.26 -23.88 2.38
N SER A 77 12.17 -24.09 1.44
CA SER A 77 12.41 -25.43 0.91
C SER A 77 13.16 -26.22 1.98
N SER A 78 12.45 -27.09 2.68
CA SER A 78 13.01 -28.18 3.48
C SER A 78 12.03 -29.35 3.46
N GLY A 79 12.45 -30.46 2.83
CA GLY A 79 11.70 -31.72 2.76
C GLY A 79 11.63 -32.28 1.36
#